data_AF-A0A1Q3DE30-F1
#
_entry.id   AF-A0A1Q3DE30-F1
#
_cell.length_a   1.000
_cell.length_b   1.000
_cell.length_c   1.000
_cell.angle_alpha   90.00
_cell.angle_beta   90.00
_cell.angle_gamma   90.00
#
_symmetry.space_group_name_H-M   'P 1'
#
loop_
_entity.id
_entity.type
_entity.pdbx_description
1 polymer ?
#
loop_
_entity_poly.entity_id
_entity_poly.type
_entity_poly.pdbx_seq_one_letter_code
_entity_poly.pdbx_strand_id
1 'polypeptide(L)'
;MSLMIMKSSIAITIWGAIPYSNNAKTYITAVEEQFKGSSKAHASILIKKMLTTRYDRTSGVRKHIMMMNDMASKLQGMEMAISEDFLIHFIMTSLPVQFGPFKINYNTQKKKWKMRELIAMYV
;
A
#
# COMPACT_ATOMS: atom_id res chain seq x y z
N MET A 1 16.01 36.89 -12.92
CA MET A 1 14.80 37.15 -12.12
C MET A 1 14.00 35.87 -11.83
N SER A 2 13.56 35.13 -12.86
CA SER A 2 12.60 34.02 -12.74
C SER A 2 13.00 32.90 -11.78
N LEU A 3 14.29 32.54 -11.74
CA LEU A 3 14.79 31.50 -10.83
C LEU A 3 14.68 31.89 -9.35
N MET A 4 14.96 33.14 -9.01
CA MET A 4 14.86 33.63 -7.63
C MET A 4 13.40 33.63 -7.15
N ILE A 5 12.48 34.02 -8.04
CA ILE A 5 11.03 33.99 -7.76
C ILE A 5 10.59 32.54 -7.48
N MET A 6 10.95 31.59 -8.35
CA MET A 6 10.61 30.18 -8.16
C MET A 6 11.19 29.59 -6.87
N LYS A 7 12.45 29.91 -6.54
CA LYS A 7 13.07 29.46 -5.27
C LYS A 7 12.35 30.05 -4.05
N SER A 8 11.92 31.31 -4.12
CA SER A 8 11.21 31.99 -3.03
C SER A 8 9.77 31.48 -2.81
N SER A 9 9.13 30.93 -3.84
CA SER A 9 7.80 30.32 -3.75
C SER A 9 7.79 28.88 -3.22
N ILE A 10 8.97 28.29 -3.05
CA ILE A 10 9.15 26.91 -2.59
C ILE A 10 9.60 26.94 -1.12
N ALA A 11 8.99 26.10 -0.27
CA ALA A 11 9.35 26.02 1.13
C ALA A 11 10.83 25.67 1.32
N ILE A 12 11.53 26.38 2.21
CA ILE A 12 12.98 26.16 2.47
C ILE A 12 13.27 24.70 2.87
N THR A 13 12.33 24.04 3.55
CA THR A 13 12.45 22.65 4.00
C THR A 13 12.64 21.64 2.86
N ILE A 14 12.23 21.99 1.63
CA ILE A 14 12.35 21.11 0.46
C ILE A 14 13.48 21.49 -0.49
N TRP A 15 14.20 22.59 -0.24
CA TRP A 15 15.32 23.02 -1.09
C TRP A 15 16.42 21.96 -1.18
N GLY A 16 16.74 21.27 -0.07
CA GLY A 16 17.77 20.23 -0.04
C GLY A 16 17.43 18.99 -0.88
N ALA A 17 16.15 18.82 -1.26
CA ALA A 17 15.71 17.72 -2.11
C ALA A 17 15.78 18.06 -3.60
N ILE A 18 15.92 19.34 -3.97
CA ILE A 18 15.95 19.78 -5.38
C ILE A 18 17.40 20.04 -5.78
N PRO A 19 17.92 19.36 -6.82
CA PRO A 19 19.26 19.63 -7.34
C PRO A 19 19.50 21.10 -7.66
N TYR A 20 20.71 21.58 -7.40
CA TYR A 20 21.06 22.95 -7.73
C TYR A 20 20.97 23.18 -9.25
N SER A 21 20.36 24.29 -9.64
CA SER A 21 20.35 24.78 -11.01
C SER A 21 20.50 26.30 -11.04
N ASN A 22 21.17 26.79 -12.08
CA ASN A 22 21.30 28.20 -12.46
C ASN A 22 20.31 28.63 -13.55
N ASN A 23 19.55 27.69 -14.13
CA ASN A 23 18.59 27.95 -15.20
C ASN A 23 17.16 27.67 -14.72
N ALA A 24 16.26 28.62 -14.96
CA ALA A 24 14.86 28.55 -14.57
C ALA A 24 14.14 27.31 -15.12
N LYS A 25 14.34 26.98 -16.40
CA LYS A 25 13.70 25.85 -17.08
C LYS A 25 14.18 24.50 -16.52
N THR A 26 15.48 24.35 -16.29
CA THR A 26 16.01 23.09 -15.73
C THR A 26 15.67 22.96 -14.25
N TYR A 27 15.56 24.06 -13.52
CA TYR A 27 15.11 24.06 -12.13
C TYR A 27 13.66 23.57 -12.00
N ILE A 28 12.73 24.06 -12.83
CA ILE A 28 11.34 23.59 -12.77
C ILE A 28 11.22 22.12 -13.18
N THR A 29 11.98 21.65 -14.17
CA THR A 29 12.02 20.22 -14.51
C THR A 29 12.55 19.38 -13.36
N ALA A 30 13.59 19.82 -12.65
CA ALA A 30 14.11 19.12 -11.48
C ALA A 30 13.10 19.08 -10.31
N VAL A 31 12.32 20.15 -10.12
CA VAL A 31 11.20 20.18 -9.16
C VAL A 31 10.13 19.17 -9.59
N GLU A 32 9.71 19.19 -10.85
CA GLU A 32 8.72 18.25 -11.38
C GLU A 32 9.18 16.81 -11.23
N GLU A 33 10.42 16.48 -11.56
CA GLU A 33 10.97 15.13 -11.41
C GLU A 33 11.05 14.69 -9.95
N GLN A 34 11.50 15.57 -9.05
CA GLN A 34 11.63 15.27 -7.63
C GLN A 34 10.27 15.02 -6.95
N PHE A 35 9.23 15.73 -7.40
CA PHE A 35 7.88 15.65 -6.82
C PHE A 35 6.86 14.95 -7.72
N LYS A 36 7.30 14.37 -8.83
CA LYS A 36 6.49 13.44 -9.63
C LYS A 36 6.09 12.30 -8.71
N GLY A 37 4.80 12.24 -8.36
CA GLY A 37 4.27 11.43 -7.26
C GLY A 37 5.01 10.10 -7.14
N SER A 38 5.86 9.98 -6.11
CA SER A 38 6.77 8.84 -6.02
C SER A 38 5.95 7.55 -5.89
N SER A 39 6.24 6.56 -6.72
CA SER A 39 5.72 5.20 -6.55
C SER A 39 5.96 4.70 -5.12
N LYS A 40 7.07 5.12 -4.48
CA LYS A 40 7.41 4.80 -3.09
C LYS A 40 6.45 5.42 -2.06
N ALA A 41 6.03 6.67 -2.27
CA ALA A 41 5.08 7.34 -1.37
C ALA A 41 3.69 6.68 -1.47
N HIS A 42 3.25 6.37 -2.69
CA HIS A 42 2.00 5.65 -2.94
C HIS A 42 2.04 4.24 -2.34
N ALA A 43 3.13 3.50 -2.55
CA ALA A 43 3.34 2.20 -1.94
C ALA A 43 3.32 2.29 -0.41
N SER A 44 3.98 3.29 0.19
CA SER A 44 4.00 3.48 1.64
C SER A 44 2.60 3.75 2.22
N ILE A 45 1.79 4.58 1.54
CA ILE A 45 0.40 4.84 1.93
C ILE A 45 -0.42 3.55 1.84
N LEU A 46 -0.25 2.78 0.76
CA LEU A 46 -0.99 1.54 0.53
C LEU A 46 -0.62 0.45 1.55
N ILE A 47 0.68 0.28 1.84
CA ILE A 47 1.18 -0.62 2.89
C ILE A 47 0.62 -0.21 4.25
N LYS A 48 0.70 1.09 4.59
CA LYS A 48 0.13 1.59 5.86
C LYS A 48 -1.34 1.26 5.96
N LYS A 49 -2.11 1.53 4.89
CA LYS A 49 -3.54 1.20 4.83
C LYS A 49 -3.77 -0.30 5.03
N MET A 50 -3.00 -1.15 4.36
CA MET A 50 -3.09 -2.60 4.48
C MET A 50 -2.82 -3.07 5.92
N LEU A 51 -1.78 -2.53 6.58
CA LEU A 51 -1.43 -2.82 7.98
C LEU A 51 -2.51 -2.37 8.98
N THR A 52 -3.15 -1.23 8.73
CA THR A 52 -4.16 -0.65 9.64
C THR A 52 -5.58 -1.14 9.37
N THR A 53 -5.86 -1.68 8.18
CA THR A 53 -7.22 -2.13 7.83
C THR A 53 -7.56 -3.37 8.66
N ARG A 54 -8.41 -3.18 9.67
CA ARG A 54 -9.06 -4.25 10.42
C ARG A 54 -10.42 -4.52 9.82
N TYR A 55 -10.91 -5.75 9.98
CA TYR A 55 -12.28 -6.08 9.59
C TYR A 55 -13.28 -5.22 10.39
N ASP A 56 -14.13 -4.47 9.68
CA ASP A 56 -15.06 -3.49 10.22
C ASP A 56 -16.33 -4.10 10.86
N ARG A 57 -16.39 -5.44 10.95
CA ARG A 57 -17.50 -6.25 11.48
C ARG A 57 -18.81 -6.21 10.68
N THR A 58 -19.01 -5.20 9.83
CA THR A 58 -20.28 -4.94 9.14
C THR A 58 -20.24 -5.27 7.65
N SER A 59 -19.07 -5.18 7.01
CA SER A 59 -18.93 -5.31 5.55
C SER A 59 -18.85 -6.75 5.03
N GLY A 60 -18.79 -7.74 5.93
CA GLY A 60 -18.65 -9.16 5.58
C GLY A 60 -17.21 -9.57 5.29
N VAL A 61 -16.82 -10.77 5.73
CA VAL A 61 -15.43 -11.26 5.63
C VAL A 61 -14.97 -11.34 4.18
N ARG A 62 -15.86 -11.72 3.25
CA ARG A 62 -15.58 -11.74 1.81
C ARG A 62 -15.11 -10.39 1.28
N LYS A 63 -15.79 -9.31 1.65
CA LYS A 63 -15.44 -7.95 1.20
C LYS A 63 -14.08 -7.52 1.74
N HIS A 64 -13.78 -7.89 2.98
CA HIS A 64 -12.46 -7.66 3.58
C HIS A 64 -11.35 -8.42 2.85
N ILE A 65 -11.56 -9.70 2.52
CA ILE A 65 -10.62 -10.50 1.73
C ILE A 65 -10.38 -9.84 0.35
N MET A 66 -11.44 -9.44 -0.35
CA MET A 66 -11.33 -8.80 -1.66
C MET A 66 -10.59 -7.48 -1.59
N MET A 67 -10.83 -6.67 -0.55
CA MET A 67 -10.11 -5.40 -0.34
C MET A 67 -8.62 -5.63 -0.09
N MET A 68 -8.25 -6.62 0.73
CA MET A 68 -6.84 -6.98 0.96
C MET A 68 -6.16 -7.50 -0.30
N ASN A 69 -6.87 -8.30 -1.11
CA ASN A 69 -6.37 -8.81 -2.38
C ASN A 69 -6.17 -7.68 -3.41
N ASP A 70 -7.10 -6.73 -3.51
CA ASP A 70 -6.97 -5.54 -4.37
C ASP A 70 -5.74 -4.70 -3.98
N MET A 71 -5.49 -4.49 -2.69
CA MET A 71 -4.29 -3.79 -2.23
C MET A 71 -3.00 -4.53 -2.60
N ALA A 72 -2.98 -5.85 -2.47
CA ALA A 72 -1.83 -6.67 -2.88
C ALA A 72 -1.57 -6.60 -4.40
N SER A 73 -2.62 -6.67 -5.23
CA SER A 73 -2.49 -6.52 -6.69
C SER A 73 -1.96 -5.14 -7.08
N LYS A 74 -2.40 -4.08 -6.39
CA LYS A 74 -1.87 -2.73 -6.60
C LYS A 74 -0.39 -2.61 -6.25
N LEU A 75 0.05 -3.26 -5.15
CA LEU A 75 1.47 -3.33 -4.79
C LEU A 75 2.28 -4.14 -5.81
N GLN A 76 1.72 -5.22 -6.35
CA GLN A 76 2.36 -5.99 -7.42
C GLN A 76 2.59 -5.13 -8.68
N GLY A 77 1.64 -4.26 -9.05
CA GLY A 77 1.82 -3.30 -10.14
C GLY A 77 2.91 -2.24 -9.88
N MET A 78 3.40 -2.14 -8.65
CA MET A 78 4.52 -1.29 -8.23
C MET A 78 5.81 -2.10 -8.02
N GLU A 79 5.90 -3.30 -8.60
CA GLU A 79 7.03 -4.24 -8.42
C GLU A 79 7.22 -4.74 -6.97
N MET A 80 6.19 -4.60 -6.12
CA MET A 80 6.19 -5.04 -4.72
C MET A 80 5.25 -6.24 -4.54
N ALA A 81 5.53 -7.33 -5.26
CA ALA A 81 4.70 -8.52 -5.21
C ALA A 81 4.68 -9.14 -3.80
N ILE A 82 3.48 -9.42 -3.29
CA ILE A 82 3.26 -10.14 -2.03
C ILE A 82 2.94 -11.60 -2.37
N SER A 83 3.59 -12.54 -1.69
CA SER A 83 3.29 -13.96 -1.90
C SER A 83 1.86 -14.29 -1.44
N GLU A 84 1.18 -15.18 -2.17
CA GLU A 84 -0.19 -15.60 -1.84
C GLU A 84 -0.26 -16.16 -0.42
N ASP A 85 0.71 -16.98 -0.02
CA ASP A 85 0.81 -17.56 1.32
C ASP A 85 0.88 -16.47 2.40
N PHE A 86 1.73 -15.45 2.22
CA PHE A 86 1.84 -14.33 3.16
C PHE A 86 0.52 -13.55 3.25
N LEU A 87 -0.10 -13.26 2.11
CA LEU A 87 -1.35 -12.51 2.05
C LEU A 87 -2.48 -13.23 2.79
N ILE A 88 -2.60 -14.55 2.64
CA ILE A 88 -3.60 -15.35 3.35
C ILE A 88 -3.36 -15.29 4.87
N HIS A 89 -2.12 -15.50 5.33
CA HIS A 89 -1.77 -15.38 6.75
C HIS A 89 -2.05 -13.96 7.30
N PHE A 90 -1.77 -12.94 6.50
CA PHE A 90 -2.01 -11.55 6.85
C PHE A 90 -3.51 -11.26 7.02
N ILE A 91 -4.34 -11.71 6.08
CA ILE A 91 -5.79 -11.60 6.16
C ILE A 91 -6.32 -12.32 7.40
N MET A 92 -5.89 -13.56 7.63
CA MET A 92 -6.27 -14.34 8.82
C MET A 92 -5.92 -13.61 10.12
N THR A 93 -4.75 -12.98 10.18
CA THR A 93 -4.31 -12.20 11.35
C THR A 93 -5.18 -10.97 11.57
N SER A 94 -5.65 -10.32 10.50
CA SER A 94 -6.49 -9.11 10.57
C SER A 94 -7.94 -9.34 11.03
N LEU A 95 -8.43 -10.59 11.02
CA LEU A 95 -9.79 -10.92 11.49
C LEU A 95 -9.90 -10.80 13.02
N PRO A 96 -11.02 -10.32 13.57
CA PRO A 96 -11.22 -10.21 15.01
C PRO A 96 -11.34 -11.56 15.71
N VAL A 97 -11.21 -11.55 17.04
CA VAL A 97 -11.21 -12.74 17.91
C VAL A 97 -12.45 -13.63 17.78
N GLN A 98 -13.59 -13.05 17.38
CA GLN A 98 -14.83 -13.79 17.11
C GLN A 98 -14.69 -14.85 15.99
N PHE A 99 -13.67 -14.73 15.12
CA PHE A 99 -13.33 -15.74 14.11
C PHE A 99 -12.32 -16.78 14.62
N GLY A 100 -12.12 -16.88 15.94
CA GLY A 100 -11.17 -17.81 16.58
C GLY A 100 -11.27 -19.26 16.09
N PRO A 101 -12.46 -19.90 16.07
CA PRO A 101 -12.60 -21.27 15.57
C PRO A 101 -12.13 -21.44 14.12
N PHE A 102 -12.41 -20.45 13.26
CA PHE A 102 -11.97 -20.48 11.88
C PHE A 102 -10.44 -20.35 11.75
N LYS A 103 -9.81 -19.46 12.53
CA LYS A 103 -8.35 -19.35 12.58
C LYS A 103 -7.69 -20.64 13.07
N ILE A 104 -8.28 -21.30 14.08
CA ILE A 104 -7.79 -22.60 14.57
C ILE A 104 -7.87 -23.63 13.45
N ASN A 105 -9.02 -23.76 12.79
CA ASN A 105 -9.19 -24.68 11.66
C ASN A 105 -8.12 -24.44 10.57
N TYR A 106 -7.93 -23.19 10.16
CA TYR A 106 -6.87 -22.83 9.21
C TYR A 106 -5.47 -23.25 9.68
N ASN A 107 -5.09 -22.92 10.92
CA ASN A 107 -3.78 -23.22 11.48
C ASN A 107 -3.53 -24.73 11.64
N THR A 108 -4.57 -25.52 11.88
CA THR A 108 -4.47 -26.98 12.04
C THR A 108 -4.40 -27.75 10.73
N GLN A 109 -4.79 -27.13 9.61
CA GLN A 109 -4.76 -27.79 8.30
C GLN A 109 -3.35 -27.82 7.74
N LYS A 110 -2.88 -29.03 7.37
CA LYS A 110 -1.59 -29.22 6.70
C LYS A 110 -1.59 -28.75 5.25
N LYS A 111 -2.77 -28.63 4.63
CA LYS A 111 -2.93 -28.19 3.24
C LYS A 111 -2.75 -26.66 3.18
N LYS A 112 -1.96 -26.18 2.22
CA LYS A 112 -1.91 -24.75 1.89
C LYS A 112 -3.22 -24.30 1.25
N TRP A 113 -3.77 -23.21 1.75
CA TRP A 113 -4.99 -22.63 1.20
C TRP A 113 -4.65 -21.76 0.01
N LYS A 114 -5.58 -21.69 -0.94
CA LYS A 114 -5.57 -20.74 -2.05
C LYS A 114 -6.55 -19.60 -1.80
N MET A 115 -6.28 -18.43 -2.36
CA MET A 115 -7.14 -17.26 -2.18
C MET A 115 -8.59 -17.55 -2.61
N ARG A 116 -8.76 -18.32 -3.69
CA ARG A 116 -10.06 -18.81 -4.17
C ARG A 116 -10.81 -19.65 -3.13
N GLU A 117 -10.10 -20.49 -2.37
CA GLU A 117 -10.70 -21.33 -1.33
C GLU A 117 -11.14 -20.44 -0.15
N LEU A 118 -10.31 -19.46 0.22
CA LEU A 118 -10.63 -18.50 1.29
C LEU A 118 -11.89 -17.67 0.96
N ILE A 119 -12.01 -17.19 -0.28
CA ILE A 119 -13.18 -16.44 -0.75
C ILE A 119 -14.45 -17.31 -0.75
N ALA A 120 -14.32 -18.60 -1.10
CA ALA A 120 -15.43 -19.54 -1.17
C ALA A 120 -16.00 -19.91 0.21
N MET A 121 -15.19 -19.92 1.27
CA MET A 121 -15.66 -20.26 2.62
C MET A 121 -16.51 -19.18 3.29
N TYR A 122 -16.50 -17.95 2.76
CA TYR A 122 -17.27 -16.82 3.27
C TYR A 122 -18.27 -16.28 2.24
N VAL A 123 -18.79 -17.19 1.39
CA VAL A 123 -19.96 -16.94 0.53
C VAL A 123 -21.21 -16.75 1.38
#